data_AF-A0A960HNG9-F1
#
_entry.id   AF-A0A960HNG9-F1
#
_cell.length_a   1.000
_cell.length_b   1.000
_cell.length_c   1.000
_cell.angle_alpha   90.00
_cell.angle_beta   90.00
_cell.angle_gamma   90.00
#
_symmetry.space_group_name_H-M   'P 1'
#
loop_
_entity.id
_entity.type
_entity.pdbx_description
1 polymer ?
#
loop_
_entity_poly.entity_id
_entity_poly.type
_entity_poly.pdbx_seq_one_letter_code
_entity_poly.pdbx_strand_id
1 'polypeptide(L)'
;MPELLLQQTSPYSTRRASLLRGEGDIYLYLEDLVGPSPATTSAVWVANHQPAPDLKGPESAPGTPPRMAAGGTRFPEGCPDTASTLDLVWFEEGDAVAVVDAEGVLAAIPGWAGRSDFYGYSRYAR
;
A
#
# COMPACT_ATOMS: atom_id res chain seq x y z
N MET A 1 -14.94 -7.29 -1.91
CA MET A 1 -13.91 -7.21 -2.98
C MET A 1 -13.31 -5.82 -2.89
N PRO A 2 -11.98 -5.68 -2.87
CA PRO A 2 -11.35 -4.36 -2.75
C PRO A 2 -11.66 -3.49 -3.96
N GLU A 3 -11.76 -2.18 -3.73
CA GLU A 3 -11.88 -1.16 -4.77
C GLU A 3 -10.48 -0.82 -5.31
N LEU A 4 -10.33 -0.77 -6.64
CA LEU A 4 -9.10 -0.31 -7.28
C LEU A 4 -9.11 1.21 -7.39
N LEU A 5 -8.21 1.88 -6.66
CA LEU A 5 -8.08 3.33 -6.68
C LEU A 5 -7.17 3.81 -7.81
N LEU A 6 -5.99 3.20 -7.94
CA LEU A 6 -5.01 3.51 -8.97
C LEU A 6 -4.32 2.23 -9.45
N GLN A 7 -3.98 2.19 -10.73
CA GLN A 7 -3.15 1.13 -11.29
C GLN A 7 -2.24 1.71 -12.35
N GLN A 8 -0.95 1.38 -12.29
CA GLN A 8 0.00 1.72 -13.33
C GLN A 8 0.98 0.57 -13.56
N THR A 9 1.48 0.49 -14.78
CA THR A 9 2.58 -0.40 -15.14
C THR A 9 3.88 0.40 -15.12
N SER A 10 4.96 -0.21 -14.64
CA SER A 10 6.30 0.39 -14.60
C SER A 10 6.77 0.85 -15.99
N PRO A 11 7.71 1.82 -16.08
CA PRO A 11 8.27 2.28 -17.36
C PRO A 11 8.79 1.16 -18.28
N TYR A 12 9.36 0.09 -17.70
CA TYR A 12 9.90 -1.04 -18.46
C TYR A 12 8.89 -2.18 -18.68
N SER A 13 7.63 -2.00 -18.31
CA SER A 13 6.58 -3.03 -18.40
C SER A 13 6.86 -4.34 -17.65
N THR A 14 7.77 -4.31 -16.68
CA THR A 14 8.17 -5.48 -15.89
C THR A 14 7.40 -5.61 -14.58
N ARG A 15 6.79 -4.52 -14.08
CA ARG A 15 6.05 -4.50 -12.83
C ARG A 15 4.73 -3.76 -12.96
N ARG A 16 3.80 -4.05 -12.05
CA ARG A 16 2.53 -3.35 -11.89
C ARG A 16 2.35 -2.89 -10.44
N ALA A 17 1.96 -1.64 -10.28
CA ALA A 17 1.57 -1.08 -9.01
C ALA A 17 0.05 -0.93 -8.97
N SER A 18 -0.55 -1.38 -7.87
CA SER A 18 -2.00 -1.31 -7.64
C SER A 18 -2.27 -0.74 -6.27
N LEU A 19 -3.00 0.36 -6.19
CA LEU A 19 -3.49 0.94 -4.95
C LEU A 19 -4.93 0.47 -4.73
N LEU A 20 -5.13 -0.34 -3.70
CA LEU A 20 -6.41 -0.97 -3.39
C LEU A 20 -6.98 -0.42 -2.09
N ARG A 21 -8.29 -0.16 -2.06
CA ARG A 21 -9.05 0.12 -0.85
C ARG A 21 -9.81 -1.14 -0.44
N GLY A 22 -9.46 -1.68 0.72
CA GLY A 22 -10.15 -2.80 1.36
C GLY A 22 -11.39 -2.35 2.13
N GLU A 23 -11.79 -3.12 3.14
CA GLU A 23 -12.95 -2.77 3.99
C GLU A 23 -12.65 -1.68 5.03
N GLY A 24 -11.38 -1.48 5.39
CA GLY A 24 -11.00 -0.36 6.26
C GLY A 24 -9.54 0.09 6.16
N ASP A 25 -8.86 -0.39 5.13
CA ASP A 25 -7.44 -0.17 4.87
C ASP A 25 -7.23 0.21 3.41
N ILE A 26 -6.07 0.81 3.15
CA ILE A 26 -5.57 1.12 1.82
C ILE A 26 -4.18 0.51 1.73
N TYR A 27 -3.95 -0.26 0.68
CA TYR A 27 -2.69 -0.97 0.45
C TYR A 27 -2.17 -0.67 -0.96
N LEU A 28 -0.85 -0.46 -1.03
CA LEU A 28 -0.12 -0.40 -2.28
C LEU A 28 0.52 -1.77 -2.51
N TYR A 29 0.25 -2.37 -3.64
CA TYR A 29 0.80 -3.65 -4.08
C TYR A 29 1.77 -3.43 -5.24
N LEU A 30 2.85 -4.20 -5.24
CA LEU A 30 3.79 -4.29 -6.35
C LEU A 30 3.84 -5.73 -6.84
N GLU A 31 3.53 -5.93 -8.10
CA GLU A 31 3.56 -7.22 -8.78
C GLU A 31 4.70 -7.27 -9.81
N ASP A 32 5.38 -8.41 -9.88
CA ASP A 32 6.26 -8.78 -10.98
C ASP A 32 5.43 -9.37 -12.14
N LEU A 33 5.71 -8.92 -13.36
CA LEU A 33 5.03 -9.32 -14.59
C LEU A 33 5.91 -10.17 -15.53
N VAL A 34 7.17 -10.41 -15.18
CA VAL A 34 8.14 -11.13 -16.03
C VAL A 34 7.92 -12.65 -15.95
N GLY A 35 7.36 -13.13 -14.85
CA GLY A 35 6.99 -14.53 -14.66
C GLY A 35 5.83 -15.00 -15.56
N PRO A 36 5.51 -16.31 -15.56
CA PRO A 36 4.41 -16.87 -16.34
C PRO A 36 3.03 -16.35 -15.89
N SER A 37 2.94 -15.83 -14.67
CA SER A 37 1.77 -15.17 -14.10
C SER A 37 2.23 -14.00 -13.21
N PRO A 38 1.42 -12.93 -13.10
CA PRO A 38 1.70 -11.86 -12.15
C PRO A 38 1.88 -12.40 -10.72
N ALA A 39 2.91 -11.93 -10.02
CA ALA A 39 3.20 -12.35 -8.67
C ALA A 39 3.50 -11.14 -7.77
N THR A 40 2.79 -11.02 -6.65
CA THR A 40 3.03 -9.93 -5.68
C THR A 40 4.41 -10.09 -5.05
N THR A 41 5.29 -9.11 -5.26
CA THR A 41 6.64 -9.07 -4.68
C THR A 41 6.69 -8.23 -3.40
N SER A 42 5.81 -7.25 -3.26
CA SER A 42 5.68 -6.48 -2.02
C SER A 42 4.27 -5.89 -1.88
N ALA A 43 3.86 -5.65 -0.65
CA ALA A 43 2.62 -4.95 -0.32
C ALA A 43 2.86 -4.09 0.93
N VAL A 44 2.59 -2.80 0.85
CA VAL A 44 2.75 -1.87 1.97
C VAL A 44 1.42 -1.28 2.38
N TRP A 45 1.20 -1.23 3.70
CA TRP A 45 0.09 -0.50 4.28
C TRP A 45 0.27 1.00 4.02
N VAL A 46 -0.77 1.66 3.50
CA VAL A 46 -0.78 3.11 3.25
C VAL A 46 -1.51 3.82 4.37
N ALA A 47 -2.75 3.41 4.66
CA ALA A 47 -3.62 4.05 5.64
C ALA A 47 -4.71 3.08 6.14
N ASN A 48 -5.29 3.40 7.30
CA ASN A 48 -6.63 2.92 7.65
C ASN A 48 -7.61 4.02 7.28
N HIS A 49 -8.66 3.71 6.52
CA HIS A 49 -9.76 4.66 6.27
C HIS A 49 -10.96 4.44 7.20
N GLN A 50 -10.87 3.43 8.06
CA GLN A 50 -11.76 3.18 9.19
C GLN A 50 -10.95 3.22 10.49
N PRO A 51 -11.59 3.29 11.67
CA PRO A 51 -10.87 3.20 12.94
C PRO A 51 -9.98 1.95 13.01
N ALA A 52 -8.83 2.11 13.65
CA ALA A 52 -7.89 1.04 13.91
C ALA A 52 -8.57 -0.08 14.72
N PRO A 53 -8.25 -1.35 14.45
CA PRO A 53 -8.87 -2.45 15.17
C PRO A 53 -8.39 -2.46 16.61
N ASP A 54 -9.26 -2.91 17.52
CA ASP A 54 -8.83 -3.27 18.87
C ASP A 54 -7.85 -4.43 18.79
N LEU A 55 -6.71 -4.33 19.49
CA LEU A 55 -5.65 -5.35 19.56
C LEU A 55 -6.13 -6.74 20.06
N LYS A 56 -7.36 -6.83 20.57
CA LYS A 56 -8.01 -8.08 21.03
C LYS A 56 -8.89 -8.74 19.96
N GLY A 57 -9.01 -8.14 18.78
CA GLY A 57 -9.80 -8.66 17.67
C GLY A 57 -9.18 -9.91 17.05
N PRO A 58 -9.98 -10.75 16.36
CA PRO A 58 -9.45 -11.88 15.61
C PRO A 58 -8.43 -11.42 14.58
N GLU A 59 -7.41 -12.24 14.32
CA GLU A 59 -6.52 -12.08 13.17
C GLU A 59 -7.37 -11.86 11.91
N SER A 60 -6.87 -11.04 10.97
CA SER A 60 -7.57 -10.82 9.71
C SER A 60 -7.91 -12.14 9.05
N ALA A 61 -9.15 -12.25 8.53
CA ALA A 61 -9.59 -13.44 7.83
C ALA A 61 -8.62 -13.78 6.68
N PRO A 62 -8.42 -15.07 6.34
CA PRO A 62 -7.56 -15.46 5.24
C PRO A 62 -7.93 -14.72 3.94
N GLY A 63 -6.94 -14.05 3.34
CA GLY A 63 -7.14 -13.26 2.12
C GLY A 63 -7.50 -11.79 2.34
N THR A 64 -7.71 -11.35 3.59
CA THR A 64 -7.91 -9.94 3.93
C THR A 64 -6.60 -9.35 4.45
N PRO A 65 -6.10 -8.24 3.87
CA PRO A 65 -4.92 -7.57 4.40
C PRO A 65 -5.15 -7.08 5.84
N PRO A 66 -4.11 -7.06 6.69
CA PRO A 66 -4.25 -6.63 8.08
C PRO A 66 -4.51 -5.13 8.18
N ARG A 67 -5.35 -4.71 9.12
CA ARG A 67 -5.50 -3.28 9.44
C ARG A 67 -4.45 -2.89 10.49
N MET A 68 -3.81 -1.74 10.32
CA MET A 68 -2.78 -1.26 11.26
C MET A 68 -3.41 -0.98 12.63
N ALA A 69 -2.84 -1.54 13.70
CA ALA A 69 -3.29 -1.29 15.06
C ALA A 69 -3.08 0.18 15.48
N ALA A 70 -3.84 0.66 16.47
CA ALA A 70 -3.82 2.06 16.91
C ALA A 70 -2.42 2.58 17.30
N GLY A 71 -1.55 1.70 17.80
CA GLY A 71 -0.16 2.04 18.14
C GLY A 71 0.75 2.28 16.93
N GLY A 72 0.45 1.68 15.77
CA GLY A 72 1.27 1.73 14.57
C GLY A 72 0.85 2.78 13.54
N THR A 73 -0.25 3.50 13.78
CA THR A 73 -0.74 4.56 12.90
C THR A 73 -0.77 5.92 13.59
N ARG A 74 -0.53 6.99 12.83
CA ARG A 74 -0.72 8.37 13.26
C ARG A 74 -2.20 8.77 13.33
N PHE A 75 -3.09 7.99 12.70
CA PHE A 75 -4.53 8.24 12.58
C PHE A 75 -5.32 7.03 13.11
N PRO A 76 -5.40 6.84 14.44
CA PRO A 76 -6.09 5.70 15.03
C PRO A 76 -7.61 5.71 14.78
N GLU A 77 -8.22 6.88 14.59
CA GLU A 77 -9.65 7.01 14.29
C GLU A 77 -9.98 6.85 12.78
N GLY A 78 -8.99 6.50 11.97
CA GLY A 78 -9.07 6.51 10.51
C GLY A 78 -8.47 7.80 9.92
N CYS A 79 -7.88 7.69 8.74
CA CYS A 79 -7.37 8.84 8.02
C CYS A 79 -8.53 9.73 7.55
N PRO A 80 -8.32 11.06 7.46
CA PRO A 80 -9.26 11.94 6.77
C PRO A 80 -9.54 11.38 5.38
N ASP A 81 -10.78 11.55 4.90
CA ASP A 81 -11.14 11.13 3.56
C ASP A 81 -10.19 11.80 2.57
N THR A 82 -9.42 11.00 1.85
CA THR A 82 -8.44 11.49 0.88
C THR A 82 -9.20 11.97 -0.36
N ALA A 83 -9.85 13.13 -0.23
CA ALA A 83 -10.33 13.92 -1.37
C ALA A 83 -9.16 14.48 -2.21
N SER A 84 -7.93 14.25 -1.76
CA SER A 84 -6.70 14.49 -2.51
C SER A 84 -6.63 13.59 -3.74
N THR A 85 -6.26 14.19 -4.86
CA THR A 85 -5.81 13.45 -6.05
C THR A 85 -4.53 12.70 -5.69
N LEU A 86 -4.62 11.38 -5.59
CA LEU A 86 -3.46 10.50 -5.45
C LEU A 86 -2.85 10.25 -6.82
N ASP A 87 -1.53 10.09 -6.87
CA ASP A 87 -0.82 9.63 -8.07
C ASP A 87 0.22 8.56 -7.72
N LEU A 88 0.62 7.78 -8.71
CA LEU A 88 1.72 6.84 -8.64
C LEU A 88 2.92 7.41 -9.40
N VAL A 89 4.04 7.51 -8.70
CA VAL A 89 5.32 7.94 -9.27
C VAL A 89 6.28 6.77 -9.24
N TRP A 90 6.70 6.33 -10.42
CA TRP A 90 7.72 5.30 -10.58
C TRP A 90 9.11 5.88 -10.44
N PHE A 91 9.99 5.09 -9.85
CA PHE A 91 11.42 5.38 -9.87
C PHE A 91 11.97 5.03 -11.26
N GLU A 92 13.07 5.67 -11.64
CA GLU A 92 13.66 5.55 -12.97
C GLU A 92 14.06 4.12 -13.32
N GLU A 93 14.41 3.32 -12.32
CA GLU A 93 14.75 1.89 -12.45
C GLU A 93 13.52 1.00 -12.65
N GLY A 94 12.30 1.52 -12.49
CA GLY A 94 11.05 0.79 -12.67
C GLY A 94 10.85 -0.36 -11.67
N ASP A 95 11.60 -0.34 -10.56
CA ASP A 95 11.53 -1.33 -9.49
C ASP A 95 10.96 -0.83 -8.18
N ALA A 96 10.77 0.47 -8.06
CA ALA A 96 10.17 1.13 -6.94
C ALA A 96 9.03 2.05 -7.39
N VAL A 97 8.09 2.28 -6.48
CA VAL A 97 6.93 3.14 -6.72
C VAL A 97 6.55 3.86 -5.44
N ALA A 98 6.16 5.12 -5.58
CA ALA A 98 5.59 5.94 -4.52
C ALA A 98 4.14 6.31 -4.84
N VAL A 99 3.30 6.32 -3.81
CA VAL A 99 2.01 7.03 -3.82
C VAL A 99 2.28 8.43 -3.32
N VAL A 100 1.84 9.42 -4.09
CA VAL A 100 2.00 10.84 -3.75
C VAL A 100 0.64 11.53 -3.62
N ASP A 101 0.58 12.51 -2.74
CA ASP A 101 -0.53 13.46 -2.62
C ASP A 101 -0.01 14.90 -2.61
N ALA A 102 -0.88 15.87 -2.34
CA ALA A 102 -0.53 17.29 -2.31
C ALA A 102 0.56 17.66 -1.28
N GLU A 103 0.79 16.82 -0.26
CA GLU A 103 1.80 17.02 0.77
C GLU A 103 3.11 16.26 0.46
N GLY A 104 3.17 15.52 -0.65
CA GLY A 104 4.35 14.77 -1.12
C GLY A 104 4.17 13.26 -1.03
N VAL A 105 5.24 12.54 -0.67
CA VAL A 105 5.22 11.07 -0.60
C VAL A 105 4.35 10.62 0.56
N LEU A 106 3.27 9.90 0.25
CA LEU A 106 2.37 9.29 1.22
C LEU A 106 2.83 7.89 1.59
N ALA A 107 3.20 7.07 0.60
CA ALA A 107 3.73 5.73 0.82
C ALA A 107 4.71 5.35 -0.29
N ALA A 108 5.62 4.42 -0.03
CA ALA A 108 6.57 3.95 -1.04
C ALA A 108 6.94 2.48 -0.83
N ILE A 109 7.05 1.75 -1.94
CA ILE A 109 7.71 0.46 -2.01
C ILE A 109 9.06 0.68 -2.72
N PRO A 110 10.19 0.66 -2.00
CA PRO A 110 11.50 0.69 -2.63
C PRO A 110 11.82 -0.64 -3.33
N GLY A 111 12.74 -0.63 -4.31
CA GLY A 111 13.08 -1.82 -5.12
C GLY A 111 13.70 -2.98 -4.34
N TRP A 112 14.13 -2.72 -3.11
CA TRP A 112 14.67 -3.72 -2.18
C TRP A 112 13.66 -4.19 -1.11
N ALA A 113 12.40 -3.74 -1.18
CA ALA A 113 11.32 -4.22 -0.32
C ALA A 113 10.95 -5.69 -0.58
N GLY A 114 10.17 -6.28 0.33
CA GLY A 114 9.82 -7.69 0.31
C GLY A 114 10.93 -8.59 0.85
N ARG A 115 11.95 -8.01 1.50
CA ARG A 115 13.07 -8.72 2.13
C ARG A 115 13.10 -8.43 3.62
N SER A 116 13.44 -9.44 4.42
CA SER A 116 13.64 -9.28 5.88
C SER A 116 12.47 -8.59 6.60
N ASP A 117 11.24 -8.98 6.26
CA ASP A 117 9.99 -8.43 6.81
C ASP A 117 9.79 -6.92 6.62
N PHE A 118 10.53 -6.31 5.70
CA PHE A 118 10.37 -4.92 5.31
C PHE A 118 9.63 -4.80 3.98
N TYR A 119 8.51 -4.09 3.98
CA TYR A 119 7.63 -4.00 2.81
C TYR A 119 7.50 -2.60 2.21
N GLY A 120 7.90 -1.56 2.94
CA GLY A 120 7.88 -0.18 2.47
C GLY A 120 7.69 0.84 3.58
N TYR A 121 7.32 2.05 3.18
CA TYR A 121 7.10 3.18 4.06
C TYR A 121 5.68 3.73 3.89
N SER A 122 5.12 4.25 4.99
CA SER A 122 3.95 5.12 4.96
C SER A 122 4.18 6.31 5.88
N ARG A 123 3.83 7.51 5.39
CA ARG A 123 3.82 8.75 6.17
C ARG A 123 2.88 8.66 7.37
N TYR A 124 1.88 7.78 7.31
CA TYR A 124 0.91 7.57 8.38
C TYR A 124 1.34 6.49 9.38
N ALA A 125 2.45 5.79 9.14
CA ALA A 125 3.00 4.86 10.11
C ALA A 125 3.69 5.60 11.28
N ARG A 126 3.76 4.96 12.45
CA ARG A 126 4.50 5.43 13.63
C ARG A 126 5.80 4.65 13.83
#